data_AF-A0A223KV81-F1
#
_entry.id   AF-A0A223KV81-F1
#
_cell.length_a   1.000
_cell.length_b   1.000
_cell.length_c   1.000
_cell.angle_alpha   90.00
_cell.angle_beta   90.00
_cell.angle_gamma   90.00
#
_symmetry.space_group_name_H-M   'P 1'
#
loop_
_entity.id
_entity.type
_entity.pdbx_description
1 polymer ?
#
loop_
_entity_poly.entity_id
_entity_poly.type
_entity_poly.pdbx_seq_one_letter_code
_entity_poly.pdbx_strand_id
1 'polypeptide(L)'
;MGRLKYKEPGTGAIEYAKQFTEGLTLEQSAPIIAQLLRGELHDATDRRIKRCDYCGYYWRDDSLRNTKRTCCEDCKRSLKTMQRRQQRADKELLNPKPRKRTLMDDYIWWLEYPFWINEYSMIKIGWKYEVPCAPNKLSRIEGAKERSYKMGGRVKPKIQIPYSGENEEGVIKSHVINVKLPITDTKPGKVSHFVMSDPRKYLLEKYGEEKLALEAKRAKYLSGDKKV
;
A
#
# COMPACT_ATOMS: atom_id res chain seq x y z
N MET A 1 6.63 -28.50 28.72
CA MET A 1 7.19 -27.97 27.46
C MET A 1 6.06 -27.68 26.50
N GLY A 2 5.89 -26.44 26.04
CA GLY A 2 4.79 -26.08 25.12
C GLY A 2 4.93 -26.82 23.79
N ARG A 3 3.82 -27.34 23.24
CA ARG A 3 3.80 -27.91 21.88
C ARG A 3 4.31 -26.85 20.89
N LEU A 4 5.38 -27.17 20.16
CA LEU A 4 5.87 -26.35 19.06
C LEU A 4 4.77 -26.27 17.99
N LYS A 5 4.27 -25.06 17.73
CA LYS A 5 3.35 -24.79 16.63
C LYS A 5 4.18 -24.42 15.40
N TYR A 6 4.38 -25.37 14.51
CA TYR A 6 4.99 -25.13 13.21
C TYR A 6 4.03 -24.29 12.34
N LYS A 7 4.57 -23.30 11.62
CA LYS A 7 3.84 -22.51 10.62
C LYS A 7 4.33 -22.86 9.23
N GLU A 8 4.02 -22.07 8.21
CA GLU A 8 4.68 -22.20 6.91
C GLU A 8 6.19 -21.93 7.05
N PRO A 9 7.04 -22.78 6.44
CA PRO A 9 8.49 -22.60 6.50
C PRO A 9 8.92 -21.36 5.71
N GLY A 10 9.86 -20.60 6.27
CA GLY A 10 10.47 -19.47 5.58
C GLY A 10 11.63 -19.89 4.68
N THR A 11 12.08 -18.99 3.80
CA THR A 11 13.13 -19.27 2.79
C THR A 11 14.40 -19.89 3.40
N GLY A 12 14.94 -19.31 4.48
CA GLY A 12 16.15 -19.85 5.11
C GLY A 12 15.96 -21.22 5.77
N ALA A 13 14.75 -21.59 6.19
CA ALA A 13 14.47 -22.94 6.68
C ALA A 13 14.37 -23.95 5.53
N ILE A 14 13.80 -23.53 4.39
CA ILE A 14 13.71 -24.34 3.18
C ILE A 14 15.11 -24.57 2.61
N GLU A 15 15.95 -23.54 2.50
CA GLU A 15 17.33 -23.65 2.04
C GLU A 15 18.15 -24.59 2.91
N TYR A 16 17.97 -24.51 4.23
CA TYR A 16 18.65 -25.40 5.15
C TYR A 16 18.17 -26.85 5.03
N ALA A 17 16.86 -27.08 4.92
CA ALA A 17 16.32 -28.42 4.69
C ALA A 17 16.78 -29.02 3.35
N LYS A 18 16.87 -28.19 2.30
CA LYS A 18 17.36 -28.59 0.98
C LYS A 18 18.75 -29.23 1.03
N GLN A 19 19.64 -28.78 1.91
CA GLN A 19 20.97 -29.36 2.06
C GLN A 19 20.95 -30.86 2.41
N PHE A 20 19.87 -31.34 3.03
CA PHE A 20 19.72 -32.74 3.41
C PHE A 20 18.80 -33.54 2.48
N THR A 21 17.96 -32.85 1.70
CA THR A 21 16.94 -33.49 0.87
C THR A 21 17.23 -33.42 -0.63
N GLU A 22 18.30 -32.73 -1.05
CA GLU A 22 18.67 -32.59 -2.45
C GLU A 22 19.00 -33.94 -3.08
N GLY A 23 18.39 -34.24 -4.23
CA GLY A 23 18.58 -35.49 -4.97
C GLY A 23 17.78 -36.70 -4.45
N LEU A 24 17.01 -36.55 -3.37
CA LEU A 24 16.20 -37.63 -2.80
C LEU A 24 14.76 -37.61 -3.33
N THR A 25 14.14 -38.80 -3.40
CA THR A 25 12.72 -38.90 -3.70
C THR A 25 11.87 -38.47 -2.50
N LEU A 26 10.58 -38.23 -2.72
CA LEU A 26 9.66 -37.78 -1.68
C LEU A 26 9.56 -38.79 -0.52
N GLU A 27 9.60 -40.08 -0.83
CA GLU A 27 9.58 -41.18 0.15
C GLU A 27 10.87 -41.25 0.97
N GLN A 28 12.02 -41.02 0.34
CA GLN A 28 13.32 -41.04 1.01
C GLN A 28 13.57 -39.78 1.85
N SER A 29 13.02 -38.64 1.44
CA SER A 29 13.17 -37.37 2.16
C SER A 29 12.27 -37.26 3.39
N ALA A 30 11.11 -37.91 3.40
CA ALA A 30 10.18 -37.89 4.53
C ALA A 30 10.81 -38.27 5.90
N PRO A 31 11.55 -39.40 6.05
CA PRO A 31 12.17 -39.76 7.32
C PRO A 31 13.27 -38.76 7.74
N ILE A 32 14.02 -38.22 6.78
CA ILE A 32 15.07 -37.23 7.01
C ILE A 32 14.46 -35.92 7.52
N ILE A 33 13.37 -35.46 6.91
CA ILE A 33 12.63 -34.27 7.37
C ILE A 33 12.11 -34.50 8.79
N ALA A 34 11.59 -35.69 9.11
CA ALA A 34 11.12 -36.00 10.46
C ALA A 34 12.25 -35.99 11.51
N GLN A 35 13.45 -36.45 11.16
CA GLN A 35 14.64 -36.36 12.02
C GLN A 35 15.11 -34.91 12.17
N LEU A 36 15.07 -34.13 11.08
CA LEU A 36 15.42 -32.70 11.06
C LEU A 36 14.47 -31.87 11.95
N LEU A 37 13.17 -32.18 11.96
CA LEU A 37 12.21 -31.50 12.83
C LEU A 37 12.42 -31.81 14.32
N ARG A 38 12.87 -33.03 14.63
CA ARG A 38 13.21 -33.45 16.00
C ARG A 38 14.54 -32.87 16.47
N GLY A 39 15.40 -32.46 15.53
CA GLY A 39 16.71 -31.89 15.81
C GLY A 39 17.81 -32.93 15.96
N GLU A 40 17.56 -34.17 15.53
CA GLU A 40 18.51 -35.29 15.61
C GLU A 40 19.62 -35.19 14.56
N LEU A 41 19.37 -34.45 13.48
CA LEU A 41 20.27 -34.34 12.31
C LEU A 41 21.27 -33.17 12.40
N HIS A 42 21.19 -32.35 13.44
CA HIS A 42 22.03 -31.15 13.56
C HIS A 42 23.28 -31.42 14.38
N ASP A 43 24.41 -30.84 13.96
CA ASP A 43 25.62 -30.80 14.79
C ASP A 43 25.36 -29.96 16.04
N ALA A 44 25.33 -30.62 17.20
CA ALA A 44 25.13 -29.96 18.49
C ALA A 44 26.22 -28.92 18.83
N THR A 45 27.36 -28.98 18.13
CA THR A 45 28.48 -28.04 18.27
C THR A 45 28.27 -26.74 17.48
N ASP A 46 27.44 -26.74 16.43
CA ASP A 46 27.23 -25.56 15.59
C ASP A 46 26.18 -24.61 16.20
N ARG A 47 26.68 -23.60 16.92
CA ARG A 47 25.87 -22.55 17.54
C ARG A 47 25.14 -21.63 16.54
N ARG A 48 25.38 -21.77 15.23
CA ARG A 48 24.66 -21.00 14.20
C ARG A 48 23.36 -21.68 13.78
N ILE A 49 23.19 -22.97 14.05
CA ILE A 49 21.93 -23.66 13.79
C ILE A 49 20.94 -23.29 14.89
N LYS A 50 19.87 -22.61 14.52
CA LYS A 50 18.84 -22.09 15.44
C LYS A 50 17.46 -22.50 14.98
N ARG A 51 16.50 -22.49 15.91
CA ARG A 51 15.07 -22.54 15.56
C ARG A 51 14.56 -21.12 15.30
N CYS A 52 13.75 -20.97 14.27
CA CYS A 52 13.11 -19.68 13.95
C CYS A 52 12.00 -19.39 14.96
N ASP A 53 12.04 -18.23 15.60
CA ASP A 53 11.03 -17.78 16.57
C ASP A 53 9.62 -17.65 15.99
N TYR A 54 9.49 -17.55 14.65
CA TYR A 54 8.20 -17.40 13.98
C TYR A 54 7.64 -18.72 13.44
N CYS A 55 8.39 -19.42 12.59
CA CYS A 55 7.91 -20.64 11.91
C CYS A 55 8.27 -21.94 12.64
N GLY A 56 9.20 -21.90 13.59
CA GLY A 56 9.58 -23.06 14.42
C GLY A 56 10.57 -24.02 13.78
N TYR A 57 10.90 -23.87 12.50
CA TYR A 57 11.88 -24.73 11.81
C TYR A 57 13.32 -24.32 12.10
N TYR A 58 14.21 -25.30 11.94
CA TYR A 58 15.64 -25.11 11.99
C TYR A 58 16.16 -24.40 10.75
N TRP A 59 17.17 -23.55 10.96
CA TRP A 59 17.86 -22.81 9.92
C TRP A 59 19.26 -22.43 10.41
N ARG A 60 20.17 -22.15 9.49
CA ARG A 60 21.54 -21.72 9.80
C ARG A 60 21.64 -20.20 9.72
N ASP A 61 22.14 -19.57 10.79
CA ASP A 61 22.35 -18.12 10.85
C ASP A 61 23.51 -17.68 9.94
N ASP A 62 23.16 -16.94 8.90
CA ASP A 62 24.05 -16.31 7.91
C ASP A 62 24.60 -14.96 8.40
N SER A 63 24.10 -14.42 9.51
CA SER A 63 24.56 -13.13 10.02
C SER A 63 25.96 -13.20 10.61
N LEU A 64 26.77 -12.19 10.31
CA LEU A 64 28.15 -12.06 10.82
C LEU A 64 28.23 -12.19 12.35
N ARG A 65 27.25 -11.63 13.06
CA ARG A 65 27.22 -11.58 14.53
C ARG A 65 26.42 -12.73 15.17
N ASN A 66 25.85 -13.65 14.39
CA ASN A 66 24.98 -14.73 14.89
C ASN A 66 23.85 -14.22 15.83
N THR A 67 23.16 -13.15 15.44
CA THR A 67 22.12 -12.49 16.28
C THR A 67 20.70 -12.63 15.71
N LYS A 68 20.56 -13.12 14.48
CA LYS A 68 19.24 -13.29 13.88
C LYS A 68 18.48 -14.38 14.65
N ARG A 69 17.18 -14.14 14.82
CA ARG A 69 16.24 -15.04 15.52
C ARG A 69 15.21 -15.68 14.58
N THR A 70 15.23 -15.30 13.31
CA THR A 70 14.26 -15.72 12.30
C THR A 70 14.96 -16.07 11.00
N CYS A 71 14.46 -17.09 10.31
CA CYS A 71 15.05 -17.62 9.08
C CYS A 71 14.95 -16.71 7.85
N CYS A 72 14.04 -15.74 7.84
CA CYS A 72 13.89 -14.77 6.74
C CYS A 72 13.27 -13.45 7.23
N GLU A 73 13.34 -12.40 6.38
CA GLU A 73 12.75 -11.09 6.70
C GLU A 73 11.22 -11.12 6.79
N ASP A 74 10.54 -12.02 6.05
CA ASP A 74 9.08 -12.17 6.16
C ASP A 74 8.66 -12.78 7.50
N CYS A 75 9.40 -13.79 7.98
CA CYS A 75 9.22 -14.32 9.33
C CYS A 75 9.44 -13.24 10.39
N LYS A 76 10.47 -12.40 10.23
CA LYS A 76 10.76 -11.27 11.12
C LYS A 76 9.64 -10.22 11.12
N ARG A 77 9.12 -9.86 9.95
CA ARG A 77 7.98 -8.93 9.81
C ARG A 77 6.75 -9.50 10.50
N SER A 78 6.46 -10.78 10.27
CA SER A 78 5.29 -11.45 10.83
C SER A 78 5.37 -11.60 12.35
N LEU A 79 6.55 -11.91 12.89
CA LEU A 79 6.81 -11.94 14.33
C LEU A 79 6.57 -10.56 14.97
N LYS A 80 7.12 -9.49 14.37
CA LYS A 80 6.91 -8.12 14.85
C LYS A 80 5.43 -7.73 14.82
N THR A 81 4.70 -8.12 13.78
CA THR A 81 3.26 -7.86 13.67
C THR A 81 2.48 -8.55 14.77
N MET A 82 2.80 -9.82 15.07
CA MET A 82 2.18 -10.57 16.17
C MET A 82 2.48 -9.92 17.53
N GLN A 83 3.75 -9.60 17.81
CA GLN A 83 4.16 -8.95 19.06
C GLN A 83 3.46 -7.59 19.24
N ARG A 84 3.39 -6.78 18.18
CA ARG A 84 2.66 -5.50 18.22
C ARG A 84 1.17 -5.69 18.46
N ARG A 85 0.56 -6.74 17.90
CA ARG A 85 -0.86 -7.06 18.16
C ARG A 85 -1.08 -7.41 19.62
N GLN A 86 -0.22 -8.24 20.20
CA GLN A 86 -0.29 -8.60 21.62
C GLN A 86 -0.08 -7.38 22.52
N GLN A 87 0.96 -6.59 22.26
CA GLN A 87 1.19 -5.33 22.98
C GLN A 87 0.00 -4.35 22.94
N ARG A 88 -0.72 -4.29 21.81
CA ARG A 88 -1.94 -3.48 21.70
C ARG A 88 -3.07 -4.05 22.55
N ALA A 89 -3.27 -5.37 22.53
CA ALA A 89 -4.26 -6.04 23.36
C ALA A 89 -3.96 -5.88 24.85
N ASP A 90 -2.72 -6.10 25.28
CA ASP A 90 -2.28 -5.93 26.67
C ASP A 90 -2.45 -4.48 27.12
N LYS A 91 -2.14 -3.52 26.25
CA LYS A 91 -2.35 -2.09 26.53
C LYS A 91 -3.84 -1.74 26.68
N GLU A 92 -4.70 -2.36 25.90
CA GLU A 92 -6.15 -2.16 25.97
C GLU A 92 -6.75 -2.79 27.24
N LEU A 93 -6.20 -3.92 27.70
CA LEU A 93 -6.56 -4.53 28.98
C LEU A 93 -6.11 -3.68 30.18
N LEU A 94 -4.88 -3.16 30.15
CA LEU A 94 -4.32 -2.37 31.25
C LEU A 94 -4.89 -0.96 31.35
N ASN A 95 -5.16 -0.32 30.21
CA ASN A 95 -5.69 1.04 30.12
C ASN A 95 -6.76 1.09 29.04
N PRO A 96 -7.98 0.60 29.32
CA PRO A 96 -9.06 0.67 28.37
C PRO A 96 -9.36 2.13 28.07
N LYS A 97 -9.00 2.58 26.88
CA LYS A 97 -9.39 3.91 26.42
C LYS A 97 -10.90 3.87 26.19
N PRO A 98 -11.70 4.71 26.84
CA PRO A 98 -13.11 4.78 26.52
C PRO A 98 -13.23 5.05 25.02
N ARG A 99 -14.03 4.22 24.34
CA ARG A 99 -14.28 4.41 22.91
C ARG A 99 -14.75 5.85 22.72
N LYS A 100 -14.10 6.58 21.82
CA LYS A 100 -14.54 7.94 21.48
C LYS A 100 -15.96 7.84 20.95
N ARG A 101 -16.91 8.47 21.66
CA ARG A 101 -18.30 8.56 21.24
C ARG A 101 -18.35 9.20 19.86
N THR A 102 -18.94 8.49 18.91
CA THR A 102 -19.22 8.97 17.57
C THR A 102 -20.67 9.42 17.49
N LEU A 103 -20.98 10.30 16.54
CA LEU A 103 -22.37 10.79 16.36
C LEU A 103 -23.36 9.65 16.07
N MET A 104 -22.90 8.53 15.49
CA MET A 104 -23.74 7.35 15.24
C MET A 104 -24.00 6.52 16.49
N ASP A 105 -23.18 6.64 17.53
CA ASP A 105 -23.46 5.97 18.81
C ASP A 105 -24.68 6.61 19.50
N ASP A 106 -25.12 7.80 19.06
CA ASP A 106 -26.33 8.47 19.52
C ASP A 106 -27.60 7.99 18.78
N TYR A 107 -27.48 7.12 17.78
CA TYR A 107 -28.60 6.55 17.03
C TYR A 107 -28.89 5.12 17.50
N ILE A 108 -30.04 4.92 18.12
CA ILE A 108 -30.52 3.60 18.52
C ILE A 108 -31.29 3.01 17.36
N TRP A 109 -30.72 2.01 16.69
CA TRP A 109 -31.29 1.41 15.48
C TRP A 109 -31.90 0.02 15.70
N TRP A 110 -31.63 -0.62 16.84
CA TRP A 110 -32.05 -2.00 17.13
C TRP A 110 -33.43 -2.12 17.80
N LEU A 111 -34.15 -1.00 17.95
CA LEU A 111 -35.53 -0.98 18.45
C LEU A 111 -36.51 -0.97 17.27
N GLU A 112 -37.76 -1.37 17.51
CA GLU A 112 -38.84 -1.32 16.51
C GLU A 112 -39.04 0.08 15.92
N TYR A 113 -38.85 1.10 16.76
CA TYR A 113 -38.82 2.51 16.36
C TYR A 113 -37.43 3.09 16.65
N PRO A 114 -36.54 3.14 15.65
CA PRO A 114 -35.24 3.78 15.79
C PRO A 114 -35.38 5.26 16.12
N PHE A 115 -34.53 5.75 17.02
CA PHE A 115 -34.51 7.17 17.38
C PHE A 115 -33.11 7.66 17.74
N TRP A 116 -32.97 8.98 17.71
CA TRP A 116 -31.75 9.67 18.10
C TRP A 116 -31.84 10.07 19.57
N ILE A 117 -30.80 9.74 20.35
CA ILE A 117 -30.66 10.16 21.75
C ILE A 117 -30.39 11.66 21.84
N ASN A 118 -29.71 12.22 20.84
CA ASN A 118 -29.30 13.63 20.82
C ASN A 118 -29.66 14.27 19.48
N GLU A 119 -30.35 15.42 19.56
CA GLU A 119 -30.81 16.20 18.41
C GLU A 119 -29.64 16.75 17.58
N TYR A 120 -28.55 17.18 18.23
CA TYR A 120 -27.39 17.69 17.52
C TYR A 120 -26.77 16.65 16.57
N SER A 121 -26.64 15.40 17.04
CA SER A 121 -26.17 14.27 16.23
C SER A 121 -27.11 13.96 15.07
N MET A 122 -28.43 13.99 15.32
CA MET A 122 -29.46 13.82 14.29
C MET A 122 -29.30 14.88 13.20
N ILE A 123 -29.30 16.16 13.57
CA ILE A 123 -29.20 17.28 12.62
C ILE A 123 -27.88 17.21 11.86
N LYS A 124 -26.76 16.97 12.53
CA LYS A 124 -25.43 16.94 11.89
C LYS A 124 -25.27 15.80 10.88
N ILE A 125 -25.91 14.67 11.12
CA ILE A 125 -25.92 13.54 10.18
C ILE A 125 -26.96 13.77 9.08
N GLY A 126 -28.19 14.15 9.44
CA GLY A 126 -29.28 14.48 8.52
C GLY A 126 -28.89 15.57 7.53
N TRP A 127 -28.16 16.59 7.99
CA TRP A 127 -27.69 17.68 7.14
C TRP A 127 -26.85 17.18 5.97
N LYS A 128 -26.13 16.05 6.08
CA LYS A 128 -25.36 15.50 4.94
C LYS A 128 -26.26 15.00 3.81
N TYR A 129 -27.47 14.57 4.13
CA TYR A 129 -28.45 14.00 3.19
C TYR A 129 -29.44 15.06 2.69
N GLU A 130 -29.77 16.03 3.55
CA GLU A 130 -30.77 17.07 3.29
C GLU A 130 -30.16 18.38 2.75
N VAL A 131 -28.85 18.43 2.45
CA VAL A 131 -28.24 19.64 1.88
C VAL A 131 -28.95 20.00 0.57
N PRO A 132 -29.54 21.21 0.44
CA PRO A 132 -30.01 21.69 -0.85
C PRO A 132 -28.82 21.76 -1.81
N CYS A 133 -28.80 20.85 -2.78
CA CYS A 133 -27.77 20.80 -3.79
C CYS A 133 -28.18 21.71 -4.94
N ALA A 134 -27.26 22.60 -5.36
CA ALA A 134 -27.44 23.33 -6.61
C ALA A 134 -27.71 22.35 -7.77
N PRO A 135 -28.56 22.70 -8.74
CA PRO A 135 -28.98 21.79 -9.82
C PRO A 135 -27.79 21.18 -10.58
N ASN A 136 -26.72 21.96 -10.78
CA ASN A 136 -25.50 21.51 -11.46
C ASN A 136 -24.63 20.55 -10.63
N LYS A 137 -24.90 20.39 -9.33
CA LYS A 137 -24.13 19.51 -8.44
C LYS A 137 -24.52 18.05 -8.63
N LEU A 138 -25.80 17.78 -8.92
CA LEU A 138 -26.30 16.43 -9.19
C LEU A 138 -25.70 15.87 -10.48
N SER A 139 -25.74 16.64 -11.57
CA SER A 139 -25.11 16.28 -12.85
C SER A 139 -23.59 16.08 -12.70
N ARG A 140 -22.92 16.86 -11.84
CA ARG A 140 -21.49 16.67 -11.54
C ARG A 140 -21.22 15.37 -10.79
N ILE A 141 -22.09 14.96 -9.87
CA ILE A 141 -21.98 13.70 -9.12
C ILE A 141 -22.23 12.52 -10.06
N GLU A 142 -23.26 12.59 -10.89
CA GLU A 142 -23.56 11.56 -11.90
C GLU A 142 -22.43 11.41 -12.90
N GLY A 143 -21.94 12.52 -13.48
CA GLY A 143 -20.78 12.49 -14.38
C GLY A 143 -19.49 12.01 -13.70
N ALA A 144 -19.34 12.17 -12.38
CA ALA A 144 -18.23 11.57 -11.64
C ALA A 144 -18.41 10.06 -11.42
N LYS A 145 -19.62 9.61 -11.11
CA LYS A 145 -19.96 8.18 -10.99
C LYS A 145 -19.78 7.46 -12.32
N GLU A 146 -20.30 8.01 -13.41
CA GLU A 146 -20.13 7.46 -14.76
C GLU A 146 -18.67 7.40 -15.18
N ARG A 147 -17.90 8.49 -14.94
CA ARG A 147 -16.45 8.48 -15.21
C ARG A 147 -15.75 7.43 -14.39
N SER A 148 -16.08 7.28 -13.10
CA SER A 148 -15.51 6.23 -12.25
C SER A 148 -15.88 4.84 -12.75
N TYR A 149 -17.11 4.64 -13.22
CA TYR A 149 -17.59 3.37 -13.76
C TYR A 149 -16.87 3.02 -15.08
N LYS A 150 -16.86 3.94 -16.05
CA LYS A 150 -16.14 3.81 -17.32
C LYS A 150 -14.63 3.63 -17.14
N MET A 151 -14.07 4.12 -16.03
CA MET A 151 -12.65 3.99 -15.68
C MET A 151 -12.31 2.78 -14.79
N GLY A 152 -13.25 1.89 -14.46
CA GLY A 152 -12.96 0.65 -13.74
C GLY A 152 -13.04 0.69 -12.21
N GLY A 153 -13.65 1.72 -11.63
CA GLY A 153 -13.85 1.81 -10.18
C GLY A 153 -12.64 2.31 -9.39
N ARG A 154 -12.54 1.88 -8.13
CA ARG A 154 -11.81 2.57 -7.04
C ARG A 154 -10.29 2.72 -7.22
N VAL A 155 -9.62 1.89 -8.02
CA VAL A 155 -8.16 2.00 -8.23
C VAL A 155 -7.78 1.52 -9.63
N LYS A 156 -7.11 2.36 -10.42
CA LYS A 156 -6.45 1.93 -11.66
C LYS A 156 -5.06 1.35 -11.36
N PRO A 157 -4.62 0.28 -12.05
CA PRO A 157 -3.20 -0.03 -12.12
C PRO A 157 -2.48 1.12 -12.84
N LYS A 158 -1.33 1.55 -12.31
CA LYS A 158 -0.48 2.54 -12.99
C LYS A 158 0.20 1.84 -14.16
N ILE A 159 0.00 2.33 -15.38
CA ILE A 159 0.75 1.85 -16.53
C ILE A 159 1.99 2.74 -16.66
N GLN A 160 3.16 2.11 -16.56
CA GLN A 160 4.44 2.74 -16.77
C GLN A 160 4.70 2.72 -18.28
N ILE A 161 4.69 3.90 -18.89
CA ILE A 161 5.04 4.04 -20.29
C ILE A 161 6.50 4.49 -20.34
N PRO A 162 7.42 3.70 -20.93
CA PRO A 162 8.77 4.16 -21.15
C PRO A 162 8.73 5.34 -22.12
N TYR A 163 9.20 6.49 -21.67
CA TYR A 163 9.30 7.71 -22.45
C TYR A 163 10.78 7.99 -22.72
N SER A 164 11.14 7.92 -24.01
CA SER A 164 12.45 8.33 -24.51
C SER A 164 12.27 9.68 -25.18
N GLY A 165 12.49 10.75 -24.43
CA GLY A 165 12.56 12.10 -25.00
C GLY A 165 14.01 12.42 -25.36
N GLU A 166 14.26 12.91 -26.57
CA GLU A 166 15.50 13.60 -26.91
C GLU A 166 15.42 15.02 -26.36
N ASN A 167 16.36 15.38 -25.48
CA ASN A 167 16.60 16.78 -25.14
C ASN A 167 17.55 17.38 -26.19
N GLU A 168 17.60 18.72 -26.29
CA GLU A 168 18.44 19.49 -27.23
C GLU A 168 19.97 19.19 -27.14
N GLU A 169 20.38 18.43 -26.14
CA GLU A 169 21.77 17.99 -25.90
C GLU A 169 22.07 16.54 -26.33
N GLY A 170 21.14 15.85 -27.00
CA GLY A 170 21.37 14.49 -27.54
C GLY A 170 21.49 13.37 -26.49
N VAL A 171 21.25 13.66 -25.21
CA VAL A 171 21.28 12.67 -24.13
C VAL A 171 19.90 12.03 -23.96
N ILE A 172 19.77 10.77 -24.37
CA ILE A 172 18.54 9.97 -24.18
C ILE A 172 18.39 9.66 -22.69
N LYS A 173 17.57 10.43 -21.97
CA LYS A 173 17.14 10.07 -20.62
C LYS A 173 15.83 9.31 -20.70
N SER A 174 15.84 8.03 -20.33
CA SER A 174 14.62 7.25 -20.18
C SER A 174 13.86 7.75 -18.95
N HIS A 175 12.71 8.38 -19.16
CA HIS A 175 11.80 8.76 -18.10
C HIS A 175 10.59 7.81 -18.12
N VAL A 176 10.09 7.44 -16.94
CA VAL A 176 8.88 6.62 -16.83
C VAL A 176 7.71 7.53 -16.50
N ILE A 177 6.73 7.61 -17.40
CA ILE A 177 5.52 8.41 -17.20
C ILE A 177 4.41 7.48 -16.70
N ASN A 178 3.81 7.84 -15.57
CA ASN A 178 2.68 7.11 -14.99
C ASN A 178 1.36 7.65 -15.56
N VAL A 179 0.68 6.88 -16.41
CA VAL A 179 -0.60 7.27 -17.00
C VAL A 179 -1.74 6.36 -16.51
N LYS A 180 -2.93 6.95 -16.40
CA LYS A 180 -4.17 6.30 -15.95
C LYS A 180 -5.18 6.20 -17.11
N LEU A 181 -5.12 5.15 -17.92
CA LEU A 181 -6.02 4.95 -19.09
C LEU A 181 -7.41 4.43 -18.68
N PRO A 182 -8.51 4.81 -19.38
CA PRO A 182 -9.84 4.19 -19.19
C PRO A 182 -9.86 2.74 -19.67
N ILE A 183 -10.79 1.90 -19.18
CA ILE A 183 -10.86 0.46 -19.54
C ILE A 183 -11.07 0.25 -21.05
N THR A 184 -11.74 1.18 -21.71
CA THR A 184 -12.05 1.12 -23.14
C THR A 184 -10.84 1.30 -24.04
N ASP A 185 -9.74 1.88 -23.53
CA ASP A 185 -8.53 2.15 -24.30
C ASP A 185 -7.42 1.17 -23.89
N THR A 186 -7.47 -0.05 -24.43
CA THR A 186 -6.47 -1.10 -24.16
C THR A 186 -5.12 -0.83 -24.83
N LYS A 187 -5.04 0.14 -25.75
CA LYS A 187 -3.81 0.55 -26.41
C LYS A 187 -3.65 2.07 -26.29
N PRO A 188 -2.50 2.58 -25.81
CA PRO A 188 -2.24 4.01 -25.82
C PRO A 188 -2.32 4.51 -27.26
N GLY A 189 -3.09 5.58 -27.49
CA GLY A 189 -3.13 6.24 -28.80
C GLY A 189 -1.74 6.73 -29.21
N LYS A 190 -1.52 6.91 -30.53
CA LYS A 190 -0.27 7.51 -31.03
C LYS A 190 -0.07 8.87 -30.39
N VAL A 191 1.03 9.03 -29.67
CA VAL A 191 1.44 10.32 -29.11
C VAL A 191 1.90 11.18 -30.28
N SER A 192 1.14 12.22 -30.61
CA SER A 192 1.58 13.22 -31.57
C SER A 192 2.52 14.21 -30.88
N HIS A 193 3.69 14.44 -31.46
CA HIS A 193 4.60 15.47 -31.00
C HIS A 193 4.18 16.79 -31.64
N PHE A 194 3.73 17.74 -30.83
CA PHE A 194 3.58 19.12 -31.24
C PHE A 194 4.75 19.91 -30.66
N VAL A 195 5.73 20.24 -31.51
CA VAL A 195 6.80 21.15 -31.13
C VAL A 195 6.23 22.56 -31.23
N MET A 196 5.96 23.15 -30.07
CA MET A 196 5.36 24.48 -29.99
C MET A 196 6.46 25.53 -30.23
N SER A 197 6.45 26.15 -31.40
CA SER A 197 7.46 27.15 -31.80
C SER A 197 7.44 28.40 -30.92
N ASP A 198 6.24 28.90 -30.56
CA ASP A 198 6.06 30.05 -29.67
C ASP A 198 5.06 29.75 -28.54
N PRO A 199 5.54 29.35 -27.34
CA PRO A 199 4.69 29.01 -26.20
C PRO A 199 3.77 30.15 -25.79
N ARG A 200 4.26 31.39 -25.88
CA ARG A 200 3.53 32.58 -25.45
C ARG A 200 2.35 32.89 -26.37
N LYS A 201 2.53 32.76 -27.68
CA LYS A 201 1.48 32.99 -28.68
C LYS A 201 0.35 31.95 -28.56
N TYR A 202 0.72 30.68 -28.38
CA TYR A 202 -0.25 29.61 -28.13
C TYR A 202 -1.05 29.81 -26.83
N LEU A 203 -0.37 30.17 -25.73
CA LEU A 203 -1.04 30.41 -24.46
C LEU A 203 -1.97 31.63 -24.53
N LEU A 204 -1.58 32.67 -25.28
CA LEU A 204 -2.40 33.87 -25.52
C LEU A 204 -3.68 33.51 -26.27
N GLU A 205 -3.57 32.73 -27.34
CA GLU A 205 -4.71 32.30 -28.15
C GLU A 205 -5.67 31.40 -27.36
N LYS A 206 -5.14 30.52 -26.50
CA LYS A 206 -5.95 29.53 -25.77
C LYS A 206 -6.60 30.05 -24.49
N TYR A 207 -5.94 30.95 -23.76
CA TYR A 207 -6.36 31.37 -22.42
C TYR A 207 -6.66 32.86 -22.30
N GLY A 208 -6.33 33.66 -23.32
CA GLY A 208 -6.47 35.11 -23.31
C GLY A 208 -5.42 35.83 -22.47
N GLU A 209 -5.26 37.13 -22.71
CA GLU A 209 -4.23 37.98 -22.09
C GLU A 209 -4.37 38.08 -20.57
N GLU A 210 -5.60 38.27 -20.08
CA GLU A 210 -5.87 38.49 -18.65
C GLU A 210 -5.47 37.30 -17.79
N LYS A 211 -5.81 36.09 -18.24
CA LYS A 211 -5.53 34.85 -17.51
C LYS A 211 -4.04 34.53 -17.49
N LEU A 212 -3.35 34.82 -18.61
CA LEU A 212 -1.90 34.68 -18.72
C LEU A 212 -1.16 35.66 -17.81
N ALA A 213 -1.63 36.90 -17.71
CA ALA A 213 -1.06 37.91 -16.82
C ALA A 213 -1.22 37.51 -15.34
N LEU A 214 -2.36 36.93 -14.97
CA LEU A 214 -2.61 36.44 -13.61
C LEU A 214 -1.71 35.26 -13.24
N GLU A 215 -1.56 34.29 -14.15
CA GLU A 215 -0.65 33.15 -13.95
C GLU A 215 0.82 33.58 -13.95
N ALA A 216 1.21 34.57 -14.76
CA ALA A 216 2.55 35.14 -14.70
C ALA A 216 2.82 35.84 -13.35
N LYS A 217 1.83 36.53 -12.78
CA LYS A 217 1.93 37.08 -11.41
C LYS A 217 2.09 35.95 -10.39
N ARG A 218 1.26 34.90 -10.45
CA ARG A 218 1.36 33.72 -9.56
C ARG A 218 2.71 33.02 -9.66
N ALA A 219 3.23 32.86 -10.87
CA ALA A 219 4.55 32.26 -11.11
C ALA A 219 5.67 33.08 -10.46
N LYS A 220 5.63 34.42 -10.55
CA LYS A 220 6.57 35.31 -9.83
C LYS A 220 6.48 35.17 -8.32
N TYR A 221 5.28 34.98 -7.77
CA TYR A 221 5.12 34.74 -6.33
C TYR A 221 5.66 33.37 -5.90
N LEU A 222 5.58 32.36 -6.77
CA LEU A 222 6.07 31.00 -6.51
C LEU A 222 7.58 30.84 -6.73
N SER A 223 8.19 31.62 -7.63
CA SER A 223 9.64 31.58 -7.90
C SER A 223 10.48 32.26 -6.82
N GLY A 224 9.85 32.89 -5.82
CA GLY A 224 10.53 33.36 -4.62
C GLY A 224 11.33 34.66 -4.79
N ASP A 225 11.26 35.33 -5.95
CA ASP A 225 11.89 36.63 -6.19
C ASP A 225 11.11 37.74 -5.46
N LYS A 226 11.21 37.77 -4.13
CA LYS A 226 10.92 38.95 -3.33
C LYS A 226 12.05 39.94 -3.55
N LYS A 227 11.86 40.90 -4.47
CA LYS A 227 12.65 42.14 -4.43
C LYS A 227 12.32 42.87 -3.13
N VAL A 228 13.35 43.14 -2.33
CA VAL A 228 13.39 44.22 -1.34
C VAL A 228 13.25 45.55 -2.07
#